data_AF-A0A2G9QGL2-F1
#
_entry.id   AF-A0A2G9QGL2-F1
#
_cell.length_a   1.000
_cell.length_b   1.000
_cell.length_c   1.000
_cell.angle_alpha   90.00
_cell.angle_beta   90.00
_cell.angle_gamma   90.00
#
_symmetry.space_group_name_H-M   'P 1'
#
loop_
_entity.id
_entity.type
_entity.pdbx_description
1 polymer ?
#
loop_
_entity_poly.entity_id
_entity_poly.type
_entity_poly.pdbx_seq_one_letter_code
_entity_poly.pdbx_strand_id
1 'polypeptide(L)'
;LALRAPLSRLHQEVETFRYRAISDSWLTVNRMEQARTEYRGVLLWMKDVSQELDPDLYKQMEKFRKVQAQVRHTKSSFDRLKTDVCEKVDLLRASRCNLLSHVLASYQVPAFYFHVFCKNQPLPNHRVCPAKTLLVQW
;
A
#
# COMPACT_ATOMS: atom_id res chain seq x y z
N LEU A 1 13.83 31.85 -1.60
CA LEU A 1 12.40 31.74 -1.96
C LEU A 1 12.08 30.57 -2.90
N ALA A 2 12.93 30.25 -3.89
CA ALA A 2 12.66 29.22 -4.91
C ALA A 2 12.39 27.78 -4.38
N LEU A 3 12.96 27.39 -3.22
CA LEU A 3 12.77 26.06 -2.64
C LEU A 3 11.50 25.91 -1.78
N ARG A 4 10.87 27.01 -1.36
CA ARG A 4 9.73 26.97 -0.42
C ARG A 4 8.50 26.31 -1.05
N ALA A 5 8.17 26.67 -2.28
CA ALA A 5 7.02 26.13 -3.00
C ALA A 5 7.13 24.61 -3.27
N PRO A 6 8.22 24.07 -3.83
CA PRO A 6 8.36 22.63 -4.06
C PRO A 6 8.39 21.83 -2.75
N LEU A 7 9.01 22.34 -1.68
CA LEU A 7 9.00 21.69 -0.37
C LEU A 7 7.60 21.67 0.26
N SER A 8 6.85 22.76 0.15
CA SER A 8 5.46 22.82 0.65
C SER A 8 4.54 21.86 -0.10
N ARG A 9 4.70 21.77 -1.43
CA ARG A 9 3.94 20.82 -2.26
C ARG A 9 4.26 19.38 -1.89
N LEU A 10 5.55 19.06 -1.75
CA LEU A 10 5.98 17.74 -1.33
C LEU A 10 5.40 17.36 0.04
N HIS A 11 5.47 18.28 1.01
CA HIS A 11 4.90 18.04 2.33
C HIS A 11 3.41 17.70 2.24
N GLN A 12 2.64 18.47 1.47
CA GLN A 12 1.21 18.20 1.26
C GLN A 12 0.94 16.85 0.58
N GLU A 13 1.75 16.47 -0.41
CA GLU A 13 1.62 15.18 -1.09
C GLU A 13 1.93 14.00 -0.15
N VAL A 14 2.96 14.12 0.70
CA VAL A 14 3.30 13.14 1.74
C VAL A 14 2.18 13.01 2.77
N GLU A 15 1.67 14.12 3.27
CA GLU A 15 0.56 14.13 4.23
C GLU A 15 -0.69 13.48 3.61
N THR A 16 -1.00 13.81 2.35
CA THR A 16 -2.12 13.20 1.63
C THR A 16 -1.94 11.69 1.49
N PHE A 17 -0.75 11.23 1.09
CA PHE A 17 -0.45 9.82 0.99
C PHE A 17 -0.63 9.11 2.34
N ARG A 18 -0.10 9.68 3.43
CA ARG A 18 -0.17 9.09 4.77
C ARG A 18 -1.59 9.07 5.34
N TYR A 19 -2.26 10.20 5.36
CA TYR A 19 -3.56 10.31 6.06
C TYR A 19 -4.74 9.86 5.22
N ARG A 20 -4.62 9.87 3.88
CA ARG A 20 -5.69 9.39 3.00
C ARG A 20 -5.38 8.02 2.42
N ALA A 21 -4.32 7.88 1.63
CA ALA A 21 -4.09 6.64 0.88
C ALA A 21 -3.80 5.43 1.80
N ILE A 22 -2.95 5.60 2.83
CA ILE A 22 -2.68 4.52 3.80
C ILE A 22 -3.92 4.23 4.64
N SER A 23 -4.60 5.26 5.14
CA SER A 23 -5.82 5.11 5.96
C SER A 23 -6.95 4.40 5.22
N ASP A 24 -7.20 4.78 3.96
CA ASP A 24 -8.20 4.12 3.11
C ASP A 24 -7.84 2.65 2.81
N SER A 25 -6.55 2.36 2.59
CA SER A 25 -6.08 0.97 2.43
C SER A 25 -6.28 0.16 3.72
N TRP A 26 -6.00 0.77 4.88
CA TRP A 26 -6.21 0.17 6.19
C TRP A 26 -7.69 -0.17 6.44
N LEU A 27 -8.62 0.70 6.06
CA LEU A 27 -10.06 0.43 6.18
C LEU A 27 -10.49 -0.80 5.38
N THR A 28 -9.95 -1.00 4.18
CA THR A 28 -10.25 -2.18 3.37
C THR A 28 -9.66 -3.45 3.98
N VAL A 29 -8.43 -3.40 4.50
CA VAL A 29 -7.82 -4.53 5.22
C VAL A 29 -8.67 -4.92 6.44
N ASN A 30 -9.13 -3.94 7.24
CA ASN A 30 -9.95 -4.22 8.41
C ASN A 30 -11.29 -4.88 8.03
N ARG A 31 -11.93 -4.42 6.95
CA ARG A 31 -13.15 -5.07 6.42
C ARG A 31 -12.88 -6.51 5.96
N MET A 32 -11.75 -6.75 5.31
CA MET A 32 -11.34 -8.10 4.91
C MET A 32 -11.13 -9.02 6.13
N GLU A 33 -10.46 -8.56 7.19
CA GLU A 33 -10.26 -9.35 8.41
C GLU A 33 -11.57 -9.63 9.16
N GLN A 34 -12.52 -8.68 9.14
CA GLN A 34 -13.87 -8.92 9.66
C GLN A 34 -14.59 -10.02 8.86
N ALA A 35 -14.60 -9.93 7.53
CA ALA A 35 -15.21 -10.95 6.67
C ALA A 35 -14.53 -12.32 6.82
N ARG A 36 -13.21 -12.35 7.04
CA ARG A 36 -12.46 -13.58 7.36
C ARG A 36 -12.95 -14.19 8.67
N THR A 37 -13.14 -13.38 9.71
CA THR A 37 -13.61 -13.83 11.02
C THR A 37 -15.04 -14.35 10.93
N GLU A 38 -15.92 -13.66 10.20
CA GLU A 38 -17.29 -14.11 9.95
C GLU A 38 -17.32 -15.44 9.21
N TYR A 39 -16.57 -15.57 8.11
CA TYR A 39 -16.47 -16.83 7.35
C TYR A 39 -16.00 -18.00 8.24
N ARG A 40 -14.99 -17.77 9.10
CA ARG A 40 -14.54 -18.78 10.07
C ARG A 40 -15.64 -19.14 11.08
N GLY A 41 -16.39 -18.16 11.57
CA GLY A 41 -17.52 -18.38 12.47
C GLY A 41 -18.58 -19.28 11.86
N VAL A 42 -18.99 -19.01 10.61
CA VAL A 42 -19.99 -19.82 9.91
C VAL A 42 -19.45 -21.22 9.59
N LEU A 43 -18.16 -21.36 9.26
CA LEU A 43 -17.53 -22.68 9.08
C LEU A 43 -17.56 -23.54 10.35
N LEU A 44 -17.25 -22.94 11.51
CA LEU A 44 -17.35 -23.64 12.79
C LEU A 44 -18.80 -24.04 13.07
N TRP A 45 -19.75 -23.15 12.83
CA TRP A 45 -21.16 -23.47 12.96
C TRP A 45 -21.60 -24.62 12.02
N MET A 46 -21.10 -24.63 10.77
CA MET A 46 -21.35 -25.73 9.84
C MET A 46 -20.80 -27.06 10.35
N LYS A 47 -19.60 -27.06 10.92
CA LYS A 47 -19.00 -28.24 11.54
C LYS A 47 -19.88 -28.76 12.67
N ASP A 48 -20.30 -27.89 13.59
CA ASP A 48 -21.11 -28.27 14.75
C ASP A 48 -22.46 -28.86 14.30
N VAL A 49 -23.15 -28.21 13.36
CA VAL A 49 -24.42 -28.73 12.80
C VAL A 49 -24.22 -30.04 12.04
N SER A 50 -23.07 -30.25 11.40
CA SER A 50 -22.77 -31.51 10.69
C SER A 50 -22.52 -32.68 11.64
N GLN A 51 -22.05 -32.44 12.87
CA GLN A 51 -21.75 -33.51 13.84
C GLN A 51 -23.01 -34.08 14.49
N GLU A 52 -24.03 -33.25 14.66
CA GLU A 52 -25.32 -33.62 15.27
C GLU A 52 -26.37 -34.01 14.22
N LEU A 53 -25.96 -34.14 12.95
CA LEU A 53 -26.87 -34.30 11.81
C LEU A 53 -27.42 -35.72 11.72
N ASP A 54 -28.74 -35.86 11.89
CA ASP A 54 -29.53 -37.03 11.55
C ASP A 54 -30.17 -36.84 10.15
N PRO A 55 -29.74 -37.62 9.13
CA PRO A 55 -30.25 -37.50 7.76
C PRO A 55 -31.75 -37.79 7.61
N ASP A 56 -32.33 -38.58 8.53
CA ASP A 56 -33.75 -38.95 8.48
C ASP A 56 -34.64 -37.85 9.06
N LEU A 57 -34.05 -36.88 9.77
CA LEU A 57 -34.75 -35.74 10.34
C LEU A 57 -34.73 -34.53 9.39
N TYR A 58 -35.78 -34.42 8.55
CA TYR A 58 -35.92 -33.38 7.52
C TYR A 58 -35.57 -31.95 7.99
N LYS A 59 -35.96 -31.58 9.21
CA LYS A 59 -35.68 -30.25 9.79
C LYS A 59 -34.18 -29.98 9.98
N GLN A 60 -33.39 -30.98 10.35
CA GLN A 60 -31.95 -30.82 10.53
C GLN A 60 -31.24 -30.70 9.19
N MET A 61 -31.67 -31.46 8.19
CA MET A 61 -31.17 -31.32 6.83
C MET A 61 -31.44 -29.92 6.25
N GLU A 62 -32.62 -29.36 6.51
CA GLU A 62 -32.93 -28.00 6.07
C GLU A 62 -32.06 -26.94 6.79
N LYS A 63 -31.82 -27.11 8.10
CA LYS A 63 -30.86 -26.26 8.84
C LYS A 63 -29.47 -26.37 8.23
N PHE A 64 -28.98 -27.57 7.96
CA PHE A 64 -27.66 -27.78 7.38
C PHE A 64 -27.51 -27.12 6.00
N ARG A 65 -28.52 -27.24 5.13
CA ARG A 65 -28.55 -26.55 3.82
C ARG A 65 -28.48 -25.03 3.94
N LYS A 66 -29.18 -24.45 4.92
CA LYS A 66 -29.12 -23.00 5.19
C LYS A 66 -27.73 -22.58 5.65
N VAL A 67 -27.10 -23.34 6.55
CA VAL A 67 -25.74 -23.05 7.01
C VAL A 67 -24.74 -23.17 5.84
N GLN A 68 -24.87 -24.20 4.99
CA GLN A 68 -24.06 -24.32 3.78
C GLN A 68 -24.20 -23.11 2.83
N ALA A 69 -25.41 -22.59 2.67
CA ALA A 69 -25.65 -21.40 1.87
C ALA A 69 -24.94 -20.17 2.46
N GLN A 70 -24.97 -20.01 3.79
CA GLN A 70 -24.23 -18.93 4.45
C GLN A 70 -22.71 -19.09 4.33
N VAL A 71 -22.18 -20.31 4.40
CA VAL A 71 -20.74 -20.57 4.19
C VAL A 71 -20.31 -20.12 2.80
N ARG A 72 -21.11 -20.44 1.76
CA ARG A 72 -20.83 -19.99 0.39
C ARG A 72 -20.88 -18.46 0.26
N HIS A 73 -21.87 -17.82 0.88
CA HIS A 73 -22.03 -16.37 0.85
C HIS A 73 -20.85 -15.65 1.54
N THR A 74 -20.53 -16.04 2.77
CA THR A 74 -19.43 -15.43 3.54
C THR A 74 -18.07 -15.69 2.92
N LYS A 75 -17.84 -16.88 2.34
CA LYS A 75 -16.63 -17.18 1.56
C LYS A 75 -16.49 -16.24 0.36
N SER A 76 -17.57 -16.05 -0.41
CA SER A 76 -17.57 -15.16 -1.58
C SER A 76 -17.23 -13.72 -1.19
N SER A 77 -17.84 -13.21 -0.12
CA SER A 77 -17.55 -11.87 0.41
C SER A 77 -16.08 -11.73 0.84
N PHE A 78 -15.55 -12.72 1.58
CA PHE A 78 -14.15 -12.75 2.01
C PHE A 78 -13.18 -12.80 0.82
N ASP A 79 -13.42 -13.67 -0.16
CA ASP A 79 -12.56 -13.80 -1.35
C ASP A 79 -12.55 -12.53 -2.19
N ARG A 80 -13.70 -11.85 -2.33
CA ARG A 80 -13.77 -10.55 -3.00
C ARG A 80 -12.92 -9.50 -2.27
N LEU A 81 -13.08 -9.37 -0.95
CA LEU A 81 -12.31 -8.40 -0.16
C LEU A 81 -10.80 -8.67 -0.16
N LYS A 82 -10.39 -9.94 -0.26
CA LYS A 82 -8.98 -10.32 -0.43
C LYS A 82 -8.41 -9.77 -1.74
N THR A 83 -9.16 -9.86 -2.83
CA THR A 83 -8.79 -9.24 -4.12
C THR A 83 -8.73 -7.72 -3.99
N ASP A 84 -9.75 -7.09 -3.39
CA ASP A 84 -9.77 -5.63 -3.18
C ASP A 84 -8.53 -5.14 -2.40
N VAL A 85 -8.08 -5.91 -1.39
CA VAL A 85 -6.85 -5.61 -0.62
C VAL A 85 -5.61 -5.70 -1.51
N CYS A 86 -5.46 -6.75 -2.30
CA CYS A 86 -4.30 -6.91 -3.21
C CYS A 86 -4.21 -5.73 -4.19
N GLU A 87 -5.32 -5.39 -4.84
CA GLU A 87 -5.39 -4.28 -5.79
C GLU A 87 -5.06 -2.94 -5.11
N LYS A 88 -5.59 -2.69 -3.91
CA LYS A 88 -5.25 -1.48 -3.14
C LYS A 88 -3.77 -1.42 -2.75
N VAL A 89 -3.16 -2.55 -2.36
CA VAL A 89 -1.73 -2.60 -2.03
C VAL A 89 -0.88 -2.26 -3.26
N ASP A 90 -1.26 -2.73 -4.44
CA ASP A 90 -0.54 -2.43 -5.68
C ASP A 90 -0.69 -0.96 -6.08
N LEU A 91 -1.89 -0.38 -5.95
CA LEU A 91 -2.12 1.06 -6.13
C LEU A 91 -1.32 1.89 -5.12
N LEU A 92 -1.26 1.46 -3.85
CA LEU A 92 -0.51 2.15 -2.80
C LEU A 92 1.00 2.11 -3.09
N ARG A 93 1.51 0.97 -3.58
CA ARG A 93 2.90 0.83 -4.04
C ARG A 93 3.19 1.77 -5.21
N ALA A 94 2.34 1.79 -6.22
CA ALA A 94 2.49 2.68 -7.39
C ALA A 94 2.47 4.16 -6.97
N SER A 95 1.51 4.54 -6.12
CA SER A 95 1.39 5.90 -5.60
C SER A 95 2.64 6.33 -4.82
N ARG A 96 3.19 5.46 -3.97
CA ARG A 96 4.46 5.70 -3.27
C ARG A 96 5.63 5.88 -4.24
N CYS A 97 5.74 5.02 -5.24
CA CYS A 97 6.80 5.11 -6.25
C CYS A 97 6.70 6.43 -7.03
N ASN A 98 5.49 6.85 -7.42
CA ASN A 98 5.28 8.12 -8.12
C ASN A 98 5.66 9.33 -7.26
N LEU A 99 5.30 9.31 -5.97
CA LEU A 99 5.68 10.35 -5.01
C LEU A 99 7.22 10.43 -4.88
N LEU A 100 7.90 9.30 -4.70
CA LEU A 100 9.36 9.25 -4.57
C LEU A 100 10.09 9.65 -5.86
N SER A 101 9.61 9.21 -7.02
CA SER A 101 10.18 9.61 -8.32
C SER A 101 10.10 11.12 -8.53
N HIS A 102 8.98 11.76 -8.15
CA HIS A 102 8.86 13.21 -8.18
C HIS A 102 9.85 13.89 -7.23
N VAL A 103 10.02 13.36 -6.02
CA VAL A 103 11.01 13.85 -5.05
C VAL A 103 12.42 13.80 -5.63
N LEU A 104 12.83 12.65 -6.15
CA LEU A 104 14.17 12.44 -6.71
C LEU A 104 14.42 13.34 -7.93
N ALA A 105 13.46 13.46 -8.84
CA ALA A 105 13.54 14.40 -9.96
C ALA A 105 13.66 15.86 -9.48
N SER A 106 12.94 16.23 -8.42
CA SER A 106 13.02 17.57 -7.80
C SER A 106 14.38 17.85 -7.18
N TYR A 107 15.11 16.84 -6.69
CA TYR A 107 16.46 16.97 -6.15
C TYR A 107 17.56 17.00 -7.24
N GLN A 108 17.32 16.38 -8.40
CA GLN A 108 18.27 16.42 -9.51
C GLN A 108 18.51 17.83 -10.04
N VAL A 109 17.49 18.68 -10.04
CA VAL A 109 17.59 20.06 -10.56
C VAL A 109 18.53 20.92 -9.68
N PRO A 110 18.33 21.08 -8.36
CA PRO A 110 19.28 21.79 -7.49
C PRO A 110 20.67 21.19 -7.45
N ALA A 111 20.81 19.86 -7.50
CA ALA A 111 22.11 19.19 -7.54
C ALA A 111 22.86 19.47 -8.85
N PHE A 112 22.15 19.49 -9.98
CA PHE A 112 22.70 19.89 -11.28
C PHE A 112 23.09 21.38 -11.29
N TYR A 113 22.22 22.27 -10.80
CA TYR A 113 22.53 23.69 -10.68
C TYR A 113 23.72 23.93 -9.75
N PHE A 114 23.84 23.22 -8.63
CA PHE A 114 25.00 23.28 -7.75
C PHE A 114 26.28 22.76 -8.43
N HIS A 115 26.20 21.64 -9.14
CA HIS A 115 27.32 21.10 -9.92
C HIS A 115 27.80 22.09 -11.00
N VAL A 116 26.88 22.70 -11.73
CA VAL A 116 27.16 23.70 -12.77
C VAL A 116 27.70 24.99 -12.14
N PHE A 117 27.12 25.45 -11.02
CA PHE A 117 27.58 26.64 -10.30
C PHE A 117 29.01 26.45 -9.75
N CYS A 118 29.31 25.30 -9.12
CA CYS A 118 30.66 24.96 -8.65
C CYS A 118 31.67 24.80 -9.79
N LYS A 119 31.24 24.46 -11.01
CA LYS A 119 32.12 24.39 -12.20
C LYS A 119 32.38 25.74 -12.87
N ASN A 120 31.50 26.72 -12.71
CA ASN A 120 31.57 28.01 -13.40
C ASN A 120 32.06 29.17 -12.52
N GLN A 121 32.52 28.90 -11.30
CA GLN A 121 33.09 29.92 -10.41
C GLN A 121 34.60 30.10 -10.71
N PRO A 122 35.09 31.33 -11.00
CA PRO A 122 36.53 31.56 -11.18
C PRO A 122 37.24 31.39 -9.84
N LEU A 123 38.20 30.46 -9.78
CA LEU A 123 39.04 30.24 -8.62
C LEU A 123 40.12 31.34 -8.56
N PRO A 124 40.24 32.12 -7.47
CA PRO A 124 41.38 33.00 -7.30
C PRO A 124 42.62 32.17 -6.96
N ASN A 125 43.68 32.35 -7.74
CA ASN A 125 44.99 31.70 -7.64
C ASN A 125 45.01 30.17 -7.81
N HIS A 126 45.24 29.72 -9.06
CA HIS A 126 45.96 28.49 -9.42
C HIS A 126 45.82 27.26 -8.49
N ARG A 127 44.60 26.95 -8.01
CA ARG A 127 44.32 25.70 -7.31
C ARG A 127 43.20 24.95 -8.01
N VAL A 128 43.55 23.79 -8.53
CA VAL A 128 42.66 22.82 -9.18
C VAL A 128 41.61 22.33 -8.18
N CYS A 129 40.33 22.32 -8.56
CA CYS A 129 39.25 21.72 -7.77
C CYS A 129 39.52 20.21 -7.55
N PRO A 130 39.57 19.71 -6.29
CA PRO A 130 39.94 18.32 -6.00
C PRO A 130 38.83 17.28 -6.31
N ALA A 131 37.77 17.66 -7.04
CA ALA A 131 36.62 16.78 -7.31
C ALA A 131 36.83 15.77 -8.45
N LYS A 132 38.05 15.60 -8.97
CA LYS A 132 38.33 14.63 -10.07
C LYS A 132 39.02 13.33 -9.65
N THR A 133 39.36 13.12 -8.39
CA THR A 133 40.15 11.93 -8.00
C THR A 133 39.35 10.81 -7.30
N LEU A 134 38.03 10.91 -7.18
CA LEU A 134 37.21 9.88 -6.50
C LEU A 134 36.11 9.23 -7.37
N LEU A 135 36.21 9.33 -8.70
CA LEU A 135 35.30 8.65 -9.65
C LEU A 135 36.02 7.64 -10.54
N VAL A 136 37.05 6.98 -9.99
CA VAL A 136 37.63 5.75 -10.57
C VAL A 136 37.91 4.78 -9.42
N GLN A 137 36.90 4.45 -8.60
CA GLN A 137 37.00 3.27 -7.73
C GLN A 137 35.68 2.74 -7.13
N TRP A 138 34.52 3.01 -7.75
CA TRP A 138 33.30 2.21 -7.58
C TRP A 138 32.49 2.21 -8.87
#